data_AF-A0A968RIE9-F1
#
_entry.id   AF-A0A968RIE9-F1
#
_cell.length_a   1.000
_cell.length_b   1.000
_cell.length_c   1.000
_cell.angle_alpha   90.00
_cell.angle_beta   90.00
_cell.angle_gamma   90.00
#
_symmetry.space_group_name_H-M   'P 1'
#
loop_
_entity.id
_entity.type
_entity.pdbx_description
1 polymer ?
#
loop_
_entity_poly.entity_id
_entity_poly.type
_entity_poly.pdbx_seq_one_letter_code
_entity_poly.pdbx_strand_id
1 'polypeptide(L)'
;MAISYDWDLTKQTYSAYLKNIQFGLTSPSLITAKQKSQYVALQQSIPQGETVLTRLDAPFILDFKRNQIFLADWPGGASLPPGMPVFKGPEALANYLAEKSIRYLAYSSWSLNHPADVDTSGPGLSSWFRLQSQLSHDFRDNVQQLAKTRKKLYADGENFVLDLGTKS
;
A
#
# COMPACT_ATOMS: atom_id res chain seq x y z
N MET A 1 -15.87 36.60 3.10
CA MET A 1 -15.59 35.20 2.68
C MET A 1 -16.93 34.60 2.28
N ALA A 2 -17.23 34.53 0.98
CA ALA A 2 -18.50 33.97 0.49
C ALA A 2 -18.27 32.48 0.23
N ILE A 3 -18.98 31.62 0.97
CA ILE A 3 -19.00 30.18 0.70
C ILE A 3 -20.01 29.98 -0.42
N SER A 4 -19.57 29.98 -1.68
CA SER A 4 -20.42 29.55 -2.78
C SER A 4 -20.44 28.02 -2.78
N TYR A 5 -21.55 27.43 -2.35
CA TYR A 5 -21.80 26.02 -2.61
C TYR A 5 -22.09 25.87 -4.10
N ASP A 6 -21.19 25.19 -4.81
CA ASP A 6 -21.43 24.78 -6.19
C ASP A 6 -22.47 23.65 -6.18
N TRP A 7 -23.71 24.02 -6.49
CA TRP A 7 -24.82 23.08 -6.61
C TRP A 7 -24.57 22.03 -7.67
N ASP A 8 -23.77 22.33 -8.70
CA ASP A 8 -23.44 21.38 -9.74
C ASP A 8 -22.45 20.33 -9.23
N LEU A 9 -21.46 20.71 -8.43
CA LEU A 9 -20.57 19.76 -7.73
C LEU A 9 -21.38 18.80 -6.84
N THR A 10 -22.35 19.33 -6.09
CA THR A 10 -23.21 18.53 -5.20
C THR A 10 -24.07 17.55 -6.00
N LYS A 11 -24.72 18.01 -7.09
CA LYS A 11 -25.54 17.16 -7.97
C LYS A 11 -24.71 16.08 -8.68
N GLN A 12 -23.51 16.43 -9.14
CA GLN A 12 -22.59 15.48 -9.78
C GLN A 12 -22.16 14.39 -8.78
N THR A 13 -21.81 14.78 -7.56
CA THR A 13 -21.44 13.85 -6.48
C THR A 13 -22.58 12.88 -6.18
N TYR A 14 -23.80 13.38 -6.00
CA TYR A 14 -24.96 12.55 -5.70
C TYR A 14 -25.32 11.60 -6.85
N SER A 15 -25.22 12.09 -8.09
CA SER A 15 -25.42 11.27 -9.29
C SER A 15 -24.38 10.16 -9.40
N ALA A 16 -23.12 10.43 -9.04
CA ALA A 16 -22.07 9.42 -8.99
C ALA A 16 -22.36 8.36 -7.92
N TYR A 17 -22.85 8.74 -6.74
CA TYR A 17 -23.25 7.78 -5.70
C TYR A 17 -24.38 6.86 -6.15
N LEU A 18 -25.43 7.42 -6.77
CA LEU A 18 -26.53 6.61 -7.30
C LEU A 18 -26.04 5.60 -8.35
N LYS A 19 -25.17 6.03 -9.27
CA LYS A 19 -24.53 5.12 -10.24
C LYS A 19 -23.70 4.03 -9.56
N ASN A 20 -22.92 4.38 -8.55
CA ASN A 20 -22.09 3.42 -7.81
C ASN A 20 -22.96 2.39 -7.05
N ILE A 21 -24.08 2.82 -6.46
CA ILE A 21 -25.05 1.91 -5.81
C ILE A 21 -25.65 0.97 -6.84
N GLN A 22 -26.15 1.50 -7.97
CA GLN A 22 -26.70 0.68 -9.05
C GLN A 22 -25.68 -0.33 -9.58
N PHE A 23 -24.42 0.09 -9.77
CA PHE A 23 -23.33 -0.79 -10.17
C PHE A 23 -23.08 -1.90 -9.13
N GLY A 24 -22.99 -1.55 -7.84
CA GLY A 24 -22.79 -2.50 -6.75
C GLY A 24 -23.89 -3.57 -6.67
N LEU A 25 -25.14 -3.21 -6.97
CA LEU A 25 -26.26 -4.15 -7.00
C LEU A 25 -26.15 -5.18 -8.13
N THR A 26 -25.35 -4.93 -9.17
CA THR A 26 -25.11 -5.93 -10.23
C THR A 26 -24.12 -7.02 -9.81
N SER A 27 -23.54 -6.92 -8.60
CA SER A 27 -22.52 -7.83 -8.07
C SER A 27 -21.40 -8.16 -9.06
N PRO A 28 -20.79 -7.15 -9.71
CA PRO A 28 -19.74 -7.39 -10.68
C PRO A 28 -18.52 -7.96 -9.96
N SER A 29 -17.78 -8.85 -10.64
CA SER A 29 -16.51 -9.30 -10.10
C SER A 29 -15.55 -8.11 -9.98
N LEU A 30 -15.11 -7.81 -8.75
CA LEU A 30 -14.14 -6.75 -8.47
C LEU A 30 -12.72 -7.11 -8.90
N ILE A 31 -12.47 -8.39 -9.17
CA ILE A 31 -11.17 -8.93 -9.52
C ILE A 31 -11.23 -9.68 -10.85
N THR A 32 -10.18 -9.56 -11.64
CA THR A 32 -10.02 -10.36 -12.85
C THR A 32 -9.39 -11.72 -12.52
N ALA A 33 -9.60 -12.72 -13.38
CA ALA A 33 -8.93 -14.01 -13.23
C ALA A 33 -7.39 -13.87 -13.27
N LYS A 34 -6.89 -12.94 -14.08
CA LYS A 34 -5.45 -12.61 -14.17
C LYS A 34 -4.94 -12.04 -12.84
N GLN A 35 -5.63 -11.06 -12.27
CA GLN A 35 -5.24 -10.48 -10.98
C GLN A 35 -5.24 -11.53 -9.87
N LYS A 36 -6.25 -12.41 -9.85
CA LYS A 36 -6.29 -13.52 -8.90
C LYS A 36 -5.08 -14.45 -9.04
N SER A 37 -4.71 -14.84 -10.26
CA SER A 37 -3.55 -15.72 -10.48
C SER A 37 -2.22 -15.03 -10.14
N GLN A 38 -2.08 -13.73 -10.43
CA GLN A 38 -0.91 -12.93 -10.04
C GLN A 38 -0.74 -12.91 -8.51
N TYR A 39 -1.80 -12.64 -7.75
CA TYR A 39 -1.75 -12.63 -6.29
C TYR A 39 -1.47 -14.02 -5.69
N VAL A 40 -1.99 -15.09 -6.29
CA VAL A 40 -1.65 -16.47 -5.89
C VAL A 40 -0.16 -16.75 -6.11
N ALA A 41 0.38 -16.43 -7.29
CA ALA A 41 1.80 -16.64 -7.60
C ALA A 41 2.70 -15.77 -6.70
N LEU A 42 2.31 -14.52 -6.46
CA LEU A 42 2.97 -13.60 -5.55
C LEU A 42 3.07 -14.21 -4.15
N GLN A 43 1.94 -14.66 -3.59
CA GLN A 43 1.93 -15.24 -2.25
C GLN A 43 2.70 -16.56 -2.17
N GLN A 44 2.63 -17.39 -3.21
CA GLN A 44 3.37 -18.65 -3.29
C GLN A 44 4.88 -18.47 -3.35
N SER A 45 5.37 -17.32 -3.81
CA SER A 45 6.80 -16.98 -3.76
C SER A 45 7.34 -16.81 -2.33
N ILE A 46 6.45 -16.56 -1.37
CA ILE A 46 6.76 -16.45 0.06
C ILE A 46 6.60 -17.84 0.69
N PRO A 47 7.55 -18.32 1.52
CA PRO A 47 7.37 -19.58 2.23
C PRO A 47 6.08 -19.58 3.07
N GLN A 48 5.46 -20.73 3.23
CA GLN A 48 4.22 -20.86 4.01
C GLN A 48 4.49 -20.61 5.50
N GLY A 49 3.55 -19.99 6.20
CA GLY A 49 3.64 -19.68 7.64
C GLY A 49 4.49 -18.45 7.97
N GLU A 50 5.29 -17.95 7.02
CA GLU A 50 6.09 -16.75 7.20
C GLU A 50 5.25 -15.48 7.30
N THR A 51 5.83 -14.47 7.93
CA THR A 51 5.21 -13.15 8.12
C THR A 51 5.58 -12.19 7.00
N VAL A 52 4.56 -11.52 6.45
CA VAL A 52 4.73 -10.55 5.36
C VAL A 52 4.03 -9.23 5.68
N LEU A 53 4.75 -8.12 5.45
CA LEU A 53 4.15 -6.80 5.37
C LEU A 53 3.69 -6.54 3.94
N THR A 54 2.46 -6.08 3.78
CA THR A 54 1.86 -5.84 2.48
C THR A 54 1.43 -4.39 2.33
N ARG A 55 1.76 -3.81 1.18
CA ARG A 55 1.17 -2.57 0.66
C ARG A 55 0.84 -2.78 -0.81
N LEU A 56 -0.23 -3.54 -1.02
CA LEU A 56 -0.75 -3.94 -2.33
C LEU A 56 -2.06 -3.18 -2.59
N ASP A 57 -2.49 -3.10 -3.85
CA ASP A 57 -3.74 -2.41 -4.19
C ASP A 57 -4.98 -3.24 -3.81
N ALA A 58 -4.87 -4.57 -3.86
CA ALA A 58 -5.95 -5.51 -3.56
C ALA A 58 -5.50 -6.62 -2.58
N PRO A 59 -5.04 -6.27 -1.37
CA PRO A 59 -4.49 -7.25 -0.43
C PRO A 59 -5.54 -8.27 0.05
N PHE A 60 -6.83 -7.95 -0.09
CA PHE A 60 -7.96 -8.83 0.21
C PHE A 60 -8.01 -10.10 -0.68
N ILE A 61 -7.25 -10.15 -1.77
CA ILE A 61 -7.14 -11.35 -2.62
C ILE A 61 -6.27 -12.44 -1.99
N LEU A 62 -5.37 -12.06 -1.07
CA LEU A 62 -4.44 -12.99 -0.42
C LEU A 62 -5.17 -13.97 0.51
N ASP A 63 -4.60 -15.17 0.66
CA ASP A 63 -5.04 -16.12 1.66
C ASP A 63 -4.38 -15.83 3.03
N PHE A 64 -5.12 -15.16 3.91
CA PHE A 64 -4.67 -14.84 5.28
C PHE A 64 -4.46 -16.07 6.17
N LYS A 65 -4.88 -17.27 5.76
CA LYS A 65 -4.58 -18.51 6.51
C LYS A 65 -3.20 -19.06 6.19
N ARG A 66 -2.65 -18.80 4.99
CA ARG A 66 -1.37 -19.36 4.55
C ARG A 66 -0.16 -18.65 5.18
N ASN A 67 -0.26 -17.33 5.38
CA ASN A 67 0.81 -16.48 5.90
C ASN A 67 0.24 -15.52 6.95
N GLN A 68 1.08 -15.12 7.90
CA GLN A 68 0.76 -13.99 8.77
C GLN A 68 0.92 -12.70 7.96
N ILE A 69 -0.18 -12.02 7.66
CA ILE A 69 -0.18 -10.83 6.81
C ILE A 69 -0.43 -9.59 7.66
N PHE A 70 0.52 -8.65 7.61
CA PHE A 70 0.32 -7.29 8.10
C PHE A 70 -0.02 -6.36 6.94
N LEU A 71 -1.04 -5.53 7.11
CA LEU A 71 -1.46 -4.53 6.12
C LEU A 71 -0.85 -3.17 6.51
N ALA A 72 -0.16 -2.53 5.56
CA ALA A 72 0.35 -1.18 5.70
C ALA A 72 -0.35 -0.25 4.69
N ASP A 73 -1.67 -0.09 4.86
CA ASP A 73 -2.48 0.88 4.11
C ASP A 73 -1.94 2.30 4.33
N TRP A 74 -1.65 2.63 5.59
CA TRP A 74 -0.99 3.83 6.01
C TRP A 74 0.26 3.52 6.86
N PRO A 75 1.44 3.39 6.23
CA PRO A 75 2.69 3.16 6.93
C PRO A 75 2.97 4.22 7.99
N GLY A 76 3.42 3.80 9.16
CA GLY A 76 3.68 4.68 10.30
C GLY A 76 2.46 5.03 11.16
N GLY A 77 1.22 4.84 10.68
CA GLY A 77 0.00 5.15 11.44
C GLY A 77 -0.31 4.20 12.60
N ALA A 78 0.03 2.92 12.45
CA ALA A 78 -0.21 1.87 13.47
C ALA A 78 0.98 0.89 13.54
N SER A 79 2.13 1.39 13.98
CA SER A 79 3.37 0.62 14.00
C SER A 79 3.54 -0.19 15.30
N LEU A 80 4.22 -1.34 15.21
CA LEU A 80 4.68 -2.06 16.40
C LEU A 80 5.69 -1.21 17.20
N PRO A 81 5.76 -1.33 18.54
CA PRO A 81 6.73 -0.59 19.33
C PRO A 81 8.18 -0.83 18.87
N PRO A 82 9.06 0.18 18.81
CA PRO A 82 8.87 1.57 19.27
C PRO A 82 8.15 2.49 18.27
N GLY A 83 7.77 1.98 17.11
CA GLY A 83 7.31 2.75 15.96
C GLY A 83 8.20 2.52 14.74
N MET A 84 7.61 2.62 13.54
CA MET A 84 8.36 2.48 12.30
C MET A 84 9.41 3.62 12.19
N PRO A 85 10.64 3.35 11.72
CA PRO A 85 11.72 4.33 11.68
C PRO A 85 11.61 5.27 10.47
N VAL A 86 10.58 6.12 10.47
CA VAL A 86 10.30 7.09 9.40
C VAL A 86 11.47 8.07 9.26
N PHE A 87 11.84 8.41 8.02
CA PHE A 87 12.91 9.34 7.65
C PHE A 87 14.32 8.91 8.09
N LYS A 88 14.50 7.63 8.45
CA LYS A 88 15.81 7.06 8.81
C LYS A 88 16.42 6.19 7.70
N GLY A 89 15.74 6.10 6.56
CA GLY A 89 16.24 5.43 5.36
C GLY A 89 15.90 3.93 5.27
N PRO A 90 16.26 3.29 4.14
CA PRO A 90 15.84 1.94 3.79
C PRO A 90 16.37 0.86 4.74
N GLU A 91 17.62 0.96 5.18
CA GLU A 91 18.23 -0.05 6.05
C GLU A 91 17.65 0.00 7.46
N ALA A 92 17.31 1.19 7.97
CA ALA A 92 16.62 1.32 9.26
C ALA A 92 15.24 0.64 9.20
N LEU A 93 14.49 0.85 8.11
CA LEU A 93 13.21 0.17 7.88
C LEU A 93 13.38 -1.35 7.82
N ALA A 94 14.34 -1.85 7.04
CA ALA A 94 14.57 -3.28 6.91
C ALA A 94 14.96 -3.95 8.24
N ASN A 95 15.86 -3.32 9.01
CA ASN A 95 16.28 -3.81 10.32
C ASN A 95 15.10 -3.84 11.29
N TYR A 96 14.32 -2.77 11.35
CA TYR A 96 13.12 -2.71 12.18
C TYR A 96 12.13 -3.83 11.83
N LEU A 97 11.86 -4.08 10.56
CA LEU A 97 10.95 -5.15 10.15
C LEU A 97 11.51 -6.53 10.51
N ALA A 98 12.80 -6.77 10.27
CA ALA A 98 13.46 -8.02 10.63
C ALA A 98 13.44 -8.28 12.16
N GLU A 99 13.67 -7.26 12.98
CA GLU A 99 13.55 -7.33 14.45
C GLU A 99 12.14 -7.68 14.92
N LYS A 100 11.11 -7.39 14.11
CA LYS A 100 9.72 -7.79 14.36
C LYS A 100 9.34 -9.12 13.71
N SER A 101 10.33 -9.88 13.26
CA SER A 101 10.14 -11.15 12.55
C SER A 101 9.33 -11.00 11.25
N ILE A 102 9.36 -9.81 10.64
CA ILE A 102 8.74 -9.51 9.35
C ILE A 102 9.84 -9.52 8.29
N ARG A 103 10.04 -10.67 7.64
CA ARG A 103 11.11 -10.87 6.66
C ARG A 103 10.73 -10.45 5.24
N TYR A 104 9.45 -10.57 4.89
CA TYR A 104 8.97 -10.37 3.52
C TYR A 104 8.18 -9.08 3.40
N LEU A 105 8.37 -8.39 2.28
CA LEU A 105 7.62 -7.19 1.93
C LEU A 105 7.01 -7.37 0.53
N ALA A 106 5.68 -7.34 0.44
CA ALA A 106 4.94 -7.36 -0.81
C ALA A 106 4.39 -5.96 -1.13
N TYR A 107 4.64 -5.45 -2.33
CA TYR A 107 4.36 -4.06 -2.67
C TYR A 107 3.85 -3.91 -4.10
N SER A 108 2.86 -3.03 -4.32
CA SER A 108 2.35 -2.69 -5.65
C SER A 108 3.13 -1.53 -6.29
N SER A 109 3.48 -1.65 -7.56
CA SER A 109 4.09 -0.57 -8.34
C SER A 109 3.13 0.62 -8.51
N TRP A 110 1.81 0.41 -8.44
CA TRP A 110 0.85 1.51 -8.37
C TRP A 110 1.02 2.37 -7.11
N SER A 111 1.33 1.75 -5.96
CA SER A 111 1.74 2.48 -4.74
C SER A 111 3.07 3.21 -4.90
N LEU A 112 3.81 3.03 -6.01
CA LEU A 112 4.95 3.86 -6.40
C LEU A 112 4.56 5.05 -7.29
N ASN A 113 3.44 4.95 -8.01
CA ASN A 113 3.01 5.92 -9.03
C ASN A 113 2.09 7.03 -8.49
N HIS A 114 1.90 7.12 -7.17
CA HIS A 114 1.32 8.34 -6.59
C HIS A 114 2.29 9.50 -6.86
N PRO A 115 1.82 10.60 -7.49
CA PRO A 115 2.67 11.75 -7.80
C PRO A 115 3.37 12.23 -6.52
N ALA A 116 4.68 12.46 -6.59
CA ALA A 116 5.44 12.94 -5.44
C ALA A 116 5.00 14.35 -4.97
N ASP A 117 4.24 15.03 -5.81
CA ASP A 117 3.83 16.43 -5.76
C ASP A 117 2.33 16.61 -5.47
N VAL A 118 1.66 15.64 -4.83
CA VAL A 118 0.34 15.93 -4.25
C VAL A 118 0.52 17.06 -3.25
N ASP A 119 0.11 18.27 -3.64
CA ASP A 119 0.25 19.48 -2.84
C ASP A 119 -0.61 19.35 -1.59
N THR A 120 0.01 18.84 -0.53
CA THR A 120 -0.62 18.76 0.79
C THR A 120 -0.63 20.11 1.50
N SER A 121 -0.05 21.15 0.88
CA SER A 121 0.08 22.48 1.46
C SER A 121 -1.16 23.37 1.32
N GLY A 122 -2.10 23.01 0.44
CA GLY A 122 -3.32 23.76 0.15
C GLY A 122 -4.17 24.08 1.40
N PRO A 123 -4.79 25.28 1.45
CA PRO A 123 -5.70 25.66 2.53
C PRO A 123 -6.90 24.69 2.55
N GLY A 124 -7.16 24.08 3.71
CA GLY A 124 -8.26 23.13 3.92
C GLY A 124 -7.84 21.67 4.13
N LEU A 125 -6.58 21.30 3.86
CA LEU A 125 -6.05 19.97 4.21
C LEU A 125 -5.60 19.92 5.66
N SER A 126 -6.16 18.98 6.43
CA SER A 126 -5.82 18.79 7.84
C SER A 126 -4.35 18.40 8.02
N SER A 127 -3.79 18.72 9.18
CA SER A 127 -2.44 18.29 9.58
C SER A 127 -2.26 16.77 9.51
N TRP A 128 -3.35 16.02 9.72
CA TRP A 128 -3.39 14.57 9.60
C TRP A 128 -3.09 14.08 8.18
N PHE A 129 -3.74 14.65 7.15
CA PHE A 129 -3.50 14.26 5.76
C PHE A 129 -2.08 14.60 5.30
N ARG A 130 -1.54 15.73 5.77
CA ARG A 130 -0.14 16.12 5.51
C ARG A 130 0.84 15.09 6.07
N LEU A 131 0.66 14.72 7.33
CA LEU A 131 1.48 13.68 7.95
C LEU A 131 1.33 12.37 7.19
N GLN A 132 0.10 11.96 6.87
CA GLN A 132 -0.16 10.71 6.17
C GLN A 132 0.57 10.60 4.82
N SER A 133 0.56 11.69 4.05
CA SER A 133 1.29 11.79 2.78
C SER A 133 2.80 11.67 3.00
N GLN A 134 3.36 12.43 3.95
CA GLN A 134 4.80 12.39 4.24
C GLN A 134 5.27 10.99 4.64
N LEU A 135 4.54 10.31 5.53
CA LEU A 135 4.84 8.94 5.95
C LEU A 135 4.75 7.95 4.78
N SER A 136 3.75 8.13 3.92
CA SER A 136 3.56 7.28 2.74
C SER A 136 4.67 7.44 1.72
N HIS A 137 5.17 8.66 1.52
CA HIS A 137 6.28 8.96 0.61
C HIS A 137 7.60 8.41 1.14
N ASP A 138 7.91 8.61 2.43
CA ASP A 138 9.12 8.03 3.04
C ASP A 138 9.13 6.51 2.91
N PHE A 139 8.01 5.84 3.24
CA PHE A 139 7.91 4.40 3.10
C PHE A 139 8.10 3.94 1.64
N ARG A 140 7.47 4.62 0.68
CA ARG A 140 7.63 4.35 -0.76
C ARG A 140 9.11 4.44 -1.16
N ASP A 141 9.77 5.54 -0.82
CA ASP A 141 11.15 5.82 -1.23
C ASP A 141 12.13 4.82 -0.60
N ASN A 142 11.89 4.43 0.66
CA ASN A 142 12.64 3.39 1.35
C ASN A 142 12.45 2.02 0.67
N VAL A 143 11.22 1.63 0.33
CA VAL A 143 10.94 0.38 -0.39
C VAL A 143 11.58 0.37 -1.78
N GLN A 144 11.56 1.50 -2.51
CA GLN A 144 12.23 1.60 -3.81
C GLN A 144 13.75 1.39 -3.70
N GLN A 145 14.38 1.96 -2.66
CA GLN A 145 15.80 1.76 -2.41
C GLN A 145 16.11 0.31 -1.99
N LEU A 146 15.27 -0.30 -1.16
CA LEU A 146 15.39 -1.72 -0.80
C LEU A 146 15.22 -2.63 -2.02
N ALA A 147 14.30 -2.31 -2.94
CA ALA A 147 14.09 -3.09 -4.16
C ALA A 147 15.30 -3.10 -5.11
N LYS A 148 16.27 -2.20 -4.91
CA LYS A 148 17.55 -2.18 -5.64
C LYS A 148 18.61 -3.10 -5.01
N THR A 149 18.50 -3.38 -3.70
CA THR A 149 19.54 -4.07 -2.92
C THR A 149 19.12 -5.43 -2.37
N ARG A 150 17.82 -5.71 -2.33
CA ARG A 150 17.25 -6.95 -1.79
C ARG A 150 16.81 -7.91 -2.88
N LYS A 151 16.83 -9.20 -2.56
CA LYS A 151 16.39 -10.25 -3.47
C LYS A 151 14.90 -10.11 -3.74
N LYS A 152 14.53 -10.05 -5.02
CA LYS A 152 13.13 -10.14 -5.48
C LYS A 152 12.74 -11.60 -5.65
N LEU A 153 11.80 -12.08 -4.84
CA LEU A 153 11.25 -13.44 -4.98
C LEU A 153 10.18 -13.51 -6.08
N TYR A 154 9.55 -12.38 -6.36
CA TYR A 154 8.51 -12.24 -7.36
C TYR A 154 8.51 -10.83 -7.94
N ALA A 155 8.20 -10.71 -9.23
CA ALA A 155 7.85 -9.46 -9.89
C ALA A 155 7.03 -9.74 -11.15
N ASP A 156 5.91 -9.04 -11.35
CA ASP A 156 5.05 -9.17 -12.54
C ASP A 156 4.83 -7.85 -13.30
N GLY A 157 5.62 -6.82 -12.95
CA GLY A 157 5.49 -5.44 -13.47
C GLY A 157 4.50 -4.57 -12.67
N GLU A 158 3.53 -5.19 -11.99
CA GLU A 158 2.52 -4.52 -11.18
C GLU A 158 2.80 -4.65 -9.68
N ASN A 159 3.41 -5.74 -9.25
CA ASN A 159 3.67 -6.09 -7.86
C ASN A 159 5.02 -6.80 -7.76
N PHE A 160 5.63 -6.74 -6.58
CA PHE A 160 6.84 -7.49 -6.29
C PHE A 160 6.92 -7.91 -4.82
N VAL A 161 7.76 -8.91 -4.56
CA VAL A 161 8.07 -9.40 -3.20
C VAL A 161 9.56 -9.30 -2.96
N LEU A 162 9.95 -8.65 -1.88
CA LEU A 162 11.32 -8.59 -1.39
C LEU A 162 11.54 -9.56 -0.23
N ASP A 163 12.68 -10.24 -0.24
CA ASP A 163 13.27 -10.86 0.95
C ASP A 163 14.23 -9.86 1.60
N LEU A 164 13.83 -9.29 2.75
CA LEU A 164 14.62 -8.27 3.44
C LEU A 164 15.92 -8.82 4.06
N GLY A 165 15.99 -10.14 4.28
CA GLY A 165 17.15 -10.82 4.86
C GLY A 165 18.25 -11.17 3.86
N THR A 166 17.97 -11.08 2.55
CA THR A 166 18.93 -11.46 1.50
C THR A 166 19.27 -10.26 0.62
N LYS A 167 20.55 -9.87 0.59
CA LYS A 167 21.07 -8.87 -0.36
C LYS A 167 21.30 -9.52 -1.74
N SER A 168 20.98 -8.77 -2.80
CA SER A 168 21.22 -9.15 -4.20
C SER A 168 22.65 -8.86 -4.65
#